data_AF-A0A1F4NE24-F1
#
_entry.id   AF-A0A1F4NE24-F1
#
_cell.length_a   1.000
_cell.length_b   1.000
_cell.length_c   1.000
_cell.angle_alpha   90.00
_cell.angle_beta   90.00
_cell.angle_gamma   90.00
#
_symmetry.space_group_name_H-M   'P 1'
#
loop_
_entity.id
_entity.type
_entity.pdbx_description
1 polymer ?
#
loop_
_entity_poly.entity_id
_entity_poly.type
_entity_poly.pdbx_seq_one_letter_code
_entity_poly.pdbx_strand_id
1 'polypeptide(L)'
;MKKLISIPTMLMLFTITCIFAQGPDRSKWPAEYVHPDLPMYKAGKFKGWNHWDKSNEYSIFMLIEETKQTDLDQYIIQLKAAGFETQNGTTYHKDLFDVELQFNTPTILQISSHKITKLEWPKKLLEGVPEQKNGTLTQFIEPSEEMPGYIHLYYINLSQKDLGIWLQELKKAGFNIEGNNASKSNMSLSGKTYQSLDIQVEDNGTNEWMIDFNYSDE
;
A
#
# COMPACT_ATOMS: atom_id res chain seq x y z
N MET A 1 -40.94 21.68 -50.01
CA MET A 1 -39.68 22.43 -49.78
C MET A 1 -39.35 22.45 -48.30
N LYS A 2 -38.26 21.79 -47.90
CA LYS A 2 -37.38 22.16 -46.78
C LYS A 2 -36.15 21.26 -46.91
N LYS A 3 -35.02 21.86 -47.33
CA LYS A 3 -33.71 21.22 -47.40
C LYS A 3 -33.26 20.92 -45.97
N LEU A 4 -32.89 19.67 -45.66
CA LEU A 4 -32.03 19.39 -44.53
C LEU A 4 -30.58 19.34 -45.04
N ILE A 5 -29.79 20.23 -44.47
CA ILE A 5 -28.36 20.41 -44.77
C ILE A 5 -27.61 19.29 -44.03
N SER A 6 -26.86 18.52 -44.79
CA SER A 6 -25.84 17.58 -44.30
C SER A 6 -24.73 18.37 -43.61
N ILE A 7 -24.47 18.07 -42.34
CA ILE A 7 -23.27 18.53 -41.62
C ILE A 7 -22.28 17.38 -41.67
N PRO A 8 -21.07 17.55 -42.24
CA PRO A 8 -20.08 16.49 -42.24
C PRO A 8 -19.48 16.33 -40.84
N THR A 9 -19.47 15.10 -40.36
CA THR A 9 -18.80 14.69 -39.13
C THR A 9 -17.30 14.89 -39.30
N MET A 10 -16.76 15.96 -38.73
CA MET A 10 -15.34 16.24 -38.70
C MET A 10 -14.71 15.35 -37.63
N LEU A 11 -14.11 14.24 -38.05
CA LEU A 11 -13.31 13.35 -37.22
C LEU A 11 -12.03 14.12 -36.82
N MET A 12 -11.98 14.69 -35.61
CA MET A 12 -10.74 15.24 -35.06
C MET A 12 -9.81 14.07 -34.70
N LEU A 13 -8.82 13.79 -35.56
CA LEU A 13 -7.63 13.06 -35.15
C LEU A 13 -6.83 13.94 -34.19
N PHE A 14 -6.92 13.66 -32.89
CA PHE A 14 -5.93 14.14 -31.93
C PHE A 14 -4.65 13.30 -32.11
N THR A 15 -3.71 13.83 -32.88
CA THR A 15 -2.32 13.35 -32.86
C THR A 15 -1.65 13.91 -31.61
N ILE A 16 -1.61 13.10 -30.55
CA ILE A 16 -0.76 13.38 -29.39
C ILE A 16 0.69 13.21 -29.87
N THR A 17 1.33 14.33 -30.19
CA THR A 17 2.75 14.34 -30.50
C THR A 17 3.48 14.45 -29.17
N CYS A 18 3.80 13.32 -28.55
CA CYS A 18 4.68 13.28 -27.39
C CYS A 18 6.08 13.69 -27.85
N ILE A 19 6.55 14.85 -27.39
CA ILE A 19 7.95 15.24 -27.46
C ILE A 19 8.73 14.26 -26.57
N PHE A 20 9.52 13.38 -27.18
CA PHE A 20 10.35 12.41 -26.47
C PHE A 20 11.50 13.13 -25.77
N ALA A 21 11.34 13.42 -24.48
CA ALA A 21 12.48 13.38 -23.57
C ALA A 21 13.04 11.94 -23.57
N GLN A 22 14.36 11.76 -23.46
CA GLN A 22 14.98 10.44 -23.35
C GLN A 22 14.48 9.76 -22.06
N GLY A 23 13.42 8.97 -22.18
CA GLY A 23 12.84 8.16 -21.10
C GLY A 23 13.10 6.66 -21.33
N PRO A 24 12.76 5.82 -20.36
CA PRO A 24 12.97 4.38 -20.47
C PRO A 24 12.13 3.77 -21.61
N ASP A 25 12.68 2.74 -22.25
CA ASP A 25 12.01 1.99 -23.31
C ASP A 25 10.76 1.29 -22.78
N ARG A 26 9.60 1.92 -23.03
CA ARG A 26 8.30 1.44 -22.53
C ARG A 26 7.84 0.15 -23.19
N SER A 27 8.55 -0.37 -24.20
CA SER A 27 8.24 -1.66 -24.83
C SER A 27 8.83 -2.87 -24.09
N LYS A 28 9.67 -2.64 -23.07
CA LYS A 28 10.32 -3.68 -22.26
C LYS A 28 9.74 -3.77 -20.86
N TRP A 29 9.96 -4.92 -20.22
CA TRP A 29 9.59 -5.13 -18.83
C TRP A 29 10.31 -4.13 -17.91
N PRO A 30 9.61 -3.43 -17.01
CA PRO A 30 10.16 -2.35 -16.19
C PRO A 30 10.91 -2.87 -14.95
N ALA A 31 11.95 -3.69 -15.15
CA ALA A 31 12.67 -4.37 -14.06
C ALA A 31 13.23 -3.42 -12.97
N GLU A 32 13.58 -2.19 -13.34
CA GLU A 32 14.13 -1.17 -12.41
C GLU A 32 13.07 -0.56 -11.49
N TYR A 33 11.78 -0.68 -11.83
CA TYR A 33 10.65 -0.04 -11.15
C TYR A 33 9.80 -1.02 -10.35
N VAL A 34 10.12 -2.32 -10.40
CA VAL A 34 9.40 -3.38 -9.69
C VAL A 34 10.32 -4.06 -8.69
N HIS A 35 9.74 -4.88 -7.80
CA HIS A 35 10.51 -5.74 -6.92
C HIS A 35 11.45 -6.66 -7.75
N PRO A 36 12.72 -6.86 -7.37
CA PRO A 36 13.68 -7.65 -8.15
C PRO A 36 13.25 -9.12 -8.36
N ASP A 37 12.53 -9.68 -7.40
CA ASP A 37 11.98 -11.04 -7.49
C ASP A 37 10.62 -11.12 -8.20
N LEU A 38 10.07 -10.00 -8.72
CA LEU A 38 8.84 -10.06 -9.51
C LEU A 38 9.11 -10.76 -10.85
N PRO A 39 8.61 -11.99 -11.07
CA PRO A 39 8.81 -12.67 -12.34
C PRO A 39 8.18 -11.87 -13.49
N MET A 40 8.85 -11.82 -14.64
CA MET A 40 8.25 -11.26 -15.85
C MET A 40 7.05 -12.10 -16.27
N TYR A 41 5.92 -11.44 -16.59
CA TYR A 41 4.77 -12.12 -17.19
C TYR A 41 5.08 -12.55 -18.62
N LYS A 42 5.07 -13.86 -18.89
CA LYS A 42 5.52 -14.44 -20.18
C LYS A 42 4.39 -14.80 -21.14
N ALA A 43 3.15 -14.91 -20.67
CA ALA A 43 2.01 -15.25 -21.51
C ALA A 43 1.47 -14.00 -22.23
N GLY A 44 0.88 -14.19 -23.41
CA GLY A 44 0.34 -13.08 -24.21
C GLY A 44 1.43 -12.14 -24.76
N LYS A 45 1.04 -10.89 -25.01
CA LYS A 45 1.85 -9.85 -25.64
C LYS A 45 1.96 -8.63 -24.74
N PHE A 46 3.16 -8.39 -24.21
CA PHE A 46 3.48 -7.17 -23.47
C PHE A 46 3.35 -5.95 -24.39
N LYS A 47 2.50 -4.99 -24.01
CA LYS A 47 2.31 -3.73 -24.76
C LYS A 47 3.17 -2.61 -24.27
N GLY A 48 3.40 -2.59 -22.97
CA GLY A 48 4.19 -1.58 -22.32
C GLY A 48 3.72 -1.30 -20.91
N TRP A 49 4.29 -0.25 -20.35
CA TRP A 49 4.03 0.15 -18.98
C TRP A 49 4.04 1.67 -18.83
N ASN A 50 3.32 2.17 -17.83
CA ASN A 50 3.26 3.60 -17.52
C ASN A 50 3.17 3.83 -16.01
N HIS A 51 3.41 5.05 -15.56
CA HIS A 51 3.17 5.43 -14.17
C HIS A 51 1.69 5.73 -13.94
N TRP A 52 1.15 5.31 -12.80
CA TRP A 52 -0.15 5.76 -12.30
C TRP A 52 -0.09 7.20 -11.81
N ASP A 53 0.96 7.49 -11.04
CA ASP A 53 1.22 8.81 -10.49
C ASP A 53 2.60 9.29 -10.94
N LYS A 54 2.66 10.47 -11.55
CA LYS A 54 3.92 11.08 -11.98
C LYS A 54 4.80 11.50 -10.80
N SER A 55 4.24 11.61 -9.60
CA SER A 55 4.97 11.95 -8.37
C SER A 55 5.71 10.74 -7.76
N ASN A 56 5.30 9.51 -8.10
CA ASN A 56 5.91 8.28 -7.62
C ASN A 56 6.32 7.38 -8.79
N GLU A 57 7.63 7.40 -9.11
CA GLU A 57 8.20 6.61 -10.22
C GLU A 57 8.06 5.09 -10.04
N TYR A 58 7.81 4.63 -8.81
CA TYR A 58 7.60 3.21 -8.50
C TYR A 58 6.12 2.82 -8.44
N SER A 59 5.21 3.74 -8.81
CA SER A 59 3.78 3.45 -8.97
C SER A 59 3.49 3.26 -10.45
N ILE A 60 3.55 2.02 -10.91
CA ILE A 60 3.44 1.67 -12.32
C ILE A 60 2.29 0.69 -12.60
N PHE A 61 1.86 0.65 -13.86
CA PHE A 61 1.10 -0.46 -14.40
C PHE A 61 1.70 -0.96 -15.70
N MET A 62 1.55 -2.25 -15.92
CA MET A 62 1.98 -2.99 -17.11
C MET A 62 0.75 -3.56 -17.81
N LEU A 63 0.68 -3.47 -19.13
CA LEU A 63 -0.41 -4.00 -19.92
C LEU A 63 0.05 -5.20 -20.75
N ILE A 64 -0.67 -6.30 -20.64
CA ILE A 64 -0.47 -7.54 -21.40
C ILE A 64 -1.77 -7.82 -22.16
N GLU A 65 -1.70 -7.86 -23.49
CA GLU A 65 -2.81 -8.31 -24.33
C GLU A 65 -2.68 -9.81 -24.66
N GLU A 66 -3.72 -10.38 -25.27
CA GLU A 66 -3.70 -11.75 -25.79
C GLU A 66 -3.40 -12.81 -24.71
N THR A 67 -3.85 -12.53 -23.47
CA THR A 67 -3.76 -13.44 -22.33
C THR A 67 -5.16 -13.78 -21.79
N LYS A 68 -5.25 -14.73 -20.86
CA LYS A 68 -6.52 -15.26 -20.31
C LYS A 68 -6.35 -15.69 -18.85
N GLN A 69 -7.47 -15.97 -18.18
CA GLN A 69 -7.50 -16.32 -16.77
C GLN A 69 -6.55 -17.48 -16.40
N THR A 70 -6.51 -18.55 -17.21
CA THR A 70 -5.62 -19.69 -16.93
C THR A 70 -4.15 -19.32 -16.89
N ASP A 71 -3.75 -18.32 -17.68
CA ASP A 71 -2.36 -17.87 -17.75
C ASP A 71 -2.03 -16.97 -16.54
N LEU A 72 -3.01 -16.17 -16.09
CA LEU A 72 -2.94 -15.45 -14.82
C LEU A 72 -2.82 -16.42 -13.63
N ASP A 73 -3.60 -17.50 -13.60
CA ASP A 73 -3.56 -18.49 -12.53
C ASP A 73 -2.17 -19.14 -12.42
N GLN A 74 -1.51 -19.42 -13.55
CA GLN A 74 -0.13 -19.92 -13.56
C GLN A 74 0.88 -18.87 -13.07
N TYR A 75 0.66 -17.60 -13.44
CA TYR A 75 1.51 -16.52 -12.97
C TYR A 75 1.37 -16.30 -11.45
N ILE A 76 0.17 -16.43 -10.89
CA ILE A 76 -0.06 -16.37 -9.44
C ILE A 76 0.74 -17.46 -8.71
N ILE A 77 0.83 -18.67 -9.26
CA ILE A 77 1.67 -19.74 -8.70
C ILE A 77 3.16 -19.32 -8.69
N GLN A 78 3.63 -18.66 -9.75
CA GLN A 78 5.01 -18.16 -9.82
C GLN A 78 5.26 -17.03 -8.81
N LEU A 79 4.32 -16.11 -8.64
CA LEU A 79 4.40 -15.05 -7.62
C LEU A 79 4.55 -15.66 -6.22
N LYS A 80 3.69 -16.62 -5.88
CA LYS A 80 3.75 -17.32 -4.59
C LYS A 80 5.06 -18.07 -4.40
N ALA A 81 5.56 -18.75 -5.44
CA ALA A 81 6.85 -19.43 -5.40
C ALA A 81 8.04 -18.45 -5.26
N ALA A 82 7.89 -17.21 -5.73
CA ALA A 82 8.85 -16.12 -5.53
C ALA A 82 8.70 -15.43 -4.16
N GLY A 83 7.79 -15.89 -3.30
CA GLY A 83 7.61 -15.38 -1.94
C GLY A 83 6.67 -14.19 -1.82
N PHE A 84 5.82 -13.93 -2.82
CA PHE A 84 4.75 -12.96 -2.68
C PHE A 84 3.54 -13.60 -1.98
N GLU A 85 3.04 -12.95 -0.94
CA GLU A 85 1.88 -13.38 -0.17
C GLU A 85 0.61 -12.66 -0.63
N THR A 86 -0.56 -13.28 -0.53
CA THR A 86 -1.81 -12.62 -0.93
C THR A 86 -2.39 -11.81 0.23
N GLN A 87 -2.74 -10.55 -0.01
CA GLN A 87 -3.39 -9.69 0.99
C GLN A 87 -4.91 -9.81 0.91
N ASN A 88 -5.49 -9.63 -0.28
CA ASN A 88 -6.94 -9.56 -0.48
C ASN A 88 -7.43 -10.27 -1.75
N GLY A 89 -6.77 -11.36 -2.13
CA GLY A 89 -7.15 -12.20 -3.28
C GLY A 89 -6.67 -11.71 -4.64
N THR A 90 -6.58 -10.39 -4.85
CA THR A 90 -6.07 -9.77 -6.09
C THR A 90 -4.75 -9.03 -5.90
N THR A 91 -4.43 -8.63 -4.67
CA THR A 91 -3.17 -7.97 -4.30
C THR A 91 -2.20 -8.96 -3.68
N TYR A 92 -0.94 -8.86 -4.11
CA TYR A 92 0.18 -9.67 -3.71
C TYR A 92 1.29 -8.79 -3.16
N HIS A 93 1.81 -9.15 -1.99
CA HIS A 93 2.76 -8.35 -1.24
C HIS A 93 4.10 -9.05 -1.09
N LYS A 94 5.18 -8.29 -1.21
CA LYS A 94 6.52 -8.71 -0.79
C LYS A 94 7.37 -7.50 -0.44
N ASP A 95 7.98 -7.54 0.76
CA ASP A 95 8.85 -6.49 1.30
C ASP A 95 8.16 -5.11 1.32
N LEU A 96 8.53 -4.21 0.41
CA LEU A 96 7.93 -2.86 0.26
C LEU A 96 7.19 -2.72 -1.06
N PHE A 97 6.75 -3.82 -1.67
CA PHE A 97 6.08 -3.81 -2.96
C PHE A 97 4.76 -4.54 -2.90
N ASP A 98 3.73 -3.86 -3.41
CA ASP A 98 2.45 -4.46 -3.74
C ASP A 98 2.36 -4.68 -5.25
N VAL A 99 1.67 -5.76 -5.61
CA VAL A 99 1.40 -6.16 -6.99
C VAL A 99 -0.09 -6.49 -7.09
N GLU A 100 -0.81 -5.73 -7.89
CA GLU A 100 -2.23 -5.95 -8.15
C GLU A 100 -2.44 -6.53 -9.55
N LEU A 101 -3.32 -7.51 -9.66
CA LEU A 101 -3.63 -8.19 -10.90
C LEU A 101 -5.10 -7.98 -11.26
N GLN A 102 -5.38 -7.32 -12.39
CA GLN A 102 -6.76 -7.16 -12.87
C GLN A 102 -6.87 -7.32 -14.39
N PHE A 103 -7.95 -7.94 -14.85
CA PHE A 103 -8.32 -7.89 -16.26
C PHE A 103 -9.10 -6.59 -16.56
N ASN A 104 -8.54 -5.72 -17.40
CA ASN A 104 -9.23 -4.53 -17.93
C ASN A 104 -10.31 -4.92 -18.94
N THR A 105 -10.06 -5.99 -19.70
CA THR A 105 -11.02 -6.69 -20.55
C THR A 105 -10.70 -8.20 -20.47
N PRO A 106 -11.54 -9.11 -20.99
CA PRO A 106 -11.27 -10.55 -20.92
C PRO A 106 -9.92 -11.02 -21.50
N THR A 107 -9.25 -10.19 -22.31
CA THR A 107 -7.98 -10.52 -22.97
C THR A 107 -6.85 -9.52 -22.66
N ILE A 108 -7.10 -8.52 -21.81
CA ILE A 108 -6.13 -7.49 -21.46
C ILE A 108 -5.93 -7.51 -19.95
N LEU A 109 -4.81 -8.08 -19.52
CA LEU A 109 -4.35 -8.09 -18.14
C LEU A 109 -3.55 -6.82 -17.85
N GLN A 110 -3.85 -6.20 -16.72
CA GLN A 110 -3.05 -5.18 -16.09
C GLN A 110 -2.37 -5.77 -14.86
N ILE A 111 -1.07 -5.54 -14.75
CA ILE A 111 -0.28 -5.81 -13.55
C ILE A 111 0.17 -4.45 -13.02
N SER A 112 -0.39 -4.03 -11.90
CA SER A 112 0.06 -2.81 -11.21
C SER A 112 1.15 -3.20 -10.22
N SER A 113 2.17 -2.36 -10.05
CA SER A 113 3.15 -2.51 -8.98
C SER A 113 3.37 -1.17 -8.31
N HIS A 114 3.39 -1.19 -6.97
CA HIS A 114 3.53 -0.01 -6.15
C HIS A 114 4.59 -0.26 -5.09
N LYS A 115 5.59 0.63 -5.02
CA LYS A 115 6.50 0.65 -3.87
C LYS A 115 5.89 1.46 -2.74
N ILE A 116 5.75 0.81 -1.59
CA ILE A 116 5.25 1.39 -0.36
C ILE A 116 6.38 2.19 0.30
N THR A 117 6.02 3.36 0.84
CA THR A 117 6.97 4.19 1.59
C THR A 117 7.05 3.67 3.03
N LYS A 118 8.27 3.33 3.48
CA LYS A 118 8.53 3.07 4.89
C LYS A 118 8.54 4.39 5.66
N LEU A 119 7.78 4.44 6.75
CA LEU A 119 7.74 5.56 7.67
C LEU A 119 8.53 5.22 8.94
N GLU A 120 8.96 6.27 9.64
CA GLU A 120 9.62 6.18 10.93
C GLU A 120 8.61 6.30 12.06
N TRP A 121 8.89 5.66 13.21
CA TRP A 121 8.05 5.79 14.40
C TRP A 121 7.90 7.26 14.82
N PRO A 122 6.68 7.76 15.10
CA PRO A 122 6.44 9.16 15.40
C PRO A 122 6.83 9.49 16.85
N LYS A 123 8.13 9.46 17.15
CA LYS A 123 8.73 9.58 18.50
C LYS A 123 8.23 10.78 19.31
N LYS A 124 7.96 11.91 18.65
CA LYS A 124 7.47 13.13 19.32
C LYS A 124 6.02 12.99 19.81
N LEU A 125 5.21 12.20 19.13
CA LEU A 125 3.77 12.04 19.40
C LEU A 125 3.48 10.79 20.22
N LEU A 126 4.43 9.88 20.35
CA LEU A 126 4.33 8.65 21.15
C LEU A 126 5.44 8.60 22.20
N GLU A 127 5.75 9.75 22.80
CA GLU A 127 6.75 9.84 23.87
C GLU A 127 6.33 8.97 25.06
N GLY A 128 7.26 8.18 25.60
CA GLY A 128 6.98 7.24 26.69
C GLY A 128 6.26 5.96 26.27
N VAL A 129 5.91 5.81 24.99
CA VAL A 129 5.45 4.55 24.39
C VAL A 129 6.65 3.86 23.73
N PRO A 130 7.01 2.63 24.14
CA PRO A 130 7.98 1.81 23.42
C PRO A 130 7.66 1.71 21.92
N GLU A 131 8.67 1.89 21.08
CA GLU A 131 8.55 1.75 19.62
C GLU A 131 8.31 0.30 19.19
N GLN A 132 7.36 0.07 18.29
CA GLN A 132 7.23 -1.22 17.59
C GLN A 132 8.33 -1.31 16.52
N LYS A 133 9.37 -2.10 16.82
CA LYS A 133 10.59 -2.25 15.99
C LYS A 133 10.48 -3.29 14.89
N ASN A 134 9.47 -4.16 14.96
CA ASN A 134 9.22 -5.20 13.98
C ASN A 134 8.11 -4.77 13.00
N GLY A 135 8.06 -5.43 11.85
CA GLY A 135 7.22 -4.99 10.75
C GLY A 135 7.71 -3.69 10.11
N THR A 136 6.91 -3.17 9.20
CA THR A 136 7.16 -1.90 8.51
C THR A 136 5.97 -0.99 8.69
N LEU A 137 6.18 0.18 9.30
CA LEU A 137 5.19 1.25 9.36
C LEU A 137 5.04 1.88 7.96
N THR A 138 3.82 1.93 7.43
CA THR A 138 3.55 2.39 6.06
C THR A 138 2.49 3.48 5.98
N GLN A 139 1.64 3.61 7.00
CA GLN A 139 0.72 4.73 7.14
C GLN A 139 0.77 5.29 8.55
N PHE A 140 0.58 6.60 8.64
CA PHE A 140 0.52 7.34 9.87
C PHE A 140 -0.51 8.47 9.72
N ILE A 141 -1.50 8.50 10.61
CA ILE A 141 -2.45 9.61 10.72
C ILE A 141 -2.11 10.36 12.00
N GLU A 142 -1.73 11.62 11.83
CA GLU A 142 -1.47 12.55 12.94
C GLU A 142 -2.76 13.01 13.61
N PRO A 143 -2.71 13.41 14.90
CA PRO A 143 -3.84 14.05 15.55
C PRO A 143 -4.28 15.30 14.78
N SER A 144 -5.59 15.52 14.70
CA SER A 144 -6.18 16.68 14.03
C SER A 144 -7.02 17.50 15.00
N GLU A 145 -7.51 18.66 14.55
CA GLU A 145 -8.46 19.47 15.33
C GLU A 145 -9.79 18.72 15.58
N GLU A 146 -10.19 17.86 14.64
CA GLU A 146 -11.44 17.08 14.73
C GLU A 146 -11.29 15.84 15.64
N MET A 147 -10.09 15.26 15.70
CA MET A 147 -9.77 14.11 16.53
C MET A 147 -8.49 14.39 17.35
N PRO A 148 -8.57 15.30 18.33
CA PRO A 148 -7.41 15.64 19.14
C PRO A 148 -6.98 14.42 19.96
N GLY A 149 -5.70 14.07 19.90
CA GLY A 149 -5.14 12.93 20.64
C GLY A 149 -5.38 11.56 20.01
N TYR A 150 -5.96 11.47 18.81
CA TYR A 150 -6.00 10.24 18.04
C TYR A 150 -4.77 10.10 17.15
N ILE A 151 -4.11 8.95 17.19
CA ILE A 151 -3.03 8.58 16.27
C ILE A 151 -3.32 7.20 15.71
N HIS A 152 -3.19 7.04 14.40
CA HIS A 152 -3.31 5.75 13.74
C HIS A 152 -1.99 5.37 13.07
N LEU A 153 -1.52 4.15 13.33
CA LEU A 153 -0.37 3.56 12.65
C LEU A 153 -0.80 2.29 11.92
N TYR A 154 -0.38 2.14 10.68
CA TYR A 154 -0.60 0.92 9.90
C TYR A 154 0.73 0.23 9.60
N TYR A 155 0.79 -1.06 9.91
CA TYR A 155 1.95 -1.91 9.75
C TYR A 155 1.68 -3.04 8.75
N ILE A 156 2.69 -3.32 7.93
CA ILE A 156 2.80 -4.53 7.11
C ILE A 156 3.95 -5.41 7.63
N ASN A 157 3.95 -6.69 7.27
CA ASN A 157 4.98 -7.66 7.65
C ASN A 157 5.20 -7.74 9.17
N LEU A 158 4.15 -7.48 9.95
CA LEU A 158 4.18 -7.56 11.41
C LEU A 158 3.44 -8.84 11.82
N SER A 159 4.16 -9.83 12.34
CA SER A 159 3.51 -11.07 12.76
C SER A 159 2.84 -10.92 14.13
N GLN A 160 1.86 -11.79 14.43
CA GLN A 160 1.25 -11.88 15.77
C GLN A 160 2.32 -12.11 16.87
N LYS A 161 3.39 -12.84 16.56
CA LYS A 161 4.50 -13.06 17.50
C LYS A 161 5.24 -11.77 17.81
N ASP A 162 5.48 -10.95 16.78
CA ASP A 162 6.17 -9.67 16.92
C ASP A 162 5.34 -8.65 17.69
N LEU A 163 4.01 -8.65 17.49
CA LEU A 163 3.08 -7.94 18.36
C LEU A 163 3.19 -8.40 19.81
N GLY A 164 3.22 -9.71 20.04
CA GLY A 164 3.40 -10.28 21.38
C GLY A 164 4.67 -9.78 22.06
N ILE A 165 5.78 -9.62 21.33
CA ILE A 165 7.03 -9.04 21.84
C ILE A 165 6.83 -7.59 22.26
N TRP A 166 6.22 -6.78 21.40
CA TRP A 166 5.98 -5.36 21.68
C TRP A 166 5.01 -5.14 22.84
N LEU A 167 3.94 -5.93 22.96
CA LEU A 167 3.03 -5.89 24.12
C LEU A 167 3.77 -6.18 25.44
N GLN A 168 4.80 -7.03 25.44
CA GLN A 168 5.65 -7.22 26.62
C GLN A 168 6.54 -6.00 26.92
N GLU A 169 6.99 -5.27 25.89
CA GLU A 169 7.72 -4.02 26.08
C GLU A 169 6.81 -2.93 26.65
N LEU A 170 5.57 -2.81 26.16
CA LEU A 170 4.54 -1.92 26.74
C LEU A 170 4.30 -2.26 28.21
N LYS A 171 4.12 -3.55 28.53
CA LYS A 171 3.93 -4.00 29.92
C LYS A 171 5.10 -3.60 30.82
N LYS A 172 6.35 -3.76 30.35
CA LYS A 172 7.56 -3.33 31.07
C LYS A 172 7.62 -1.81 31.25
N ALA A 173 7.05 -1.05 30.32
CA ALA A 173 6.91 0.40 30.41
C ALA A 173 5.74 0.85 31.30
N GLY A 174 5.04 -0.08 31.95
CA GLY A 174 3.97 0.19 32.91
C GLY A 174 2.57 0.33 32.31
N PHE A 175 2.35 -0.18 31.09
CA PHE A 175 1.01 -0.32 30.53
C PHE A 175 0.31 -1.55 31.11
N ASN A 176 -1.00 -1.43 31.33
CA ASN A 176 -1.88 -2.55 31.58
C ASN A 176 -2.23 -3.19 30.23
N ILE A 177 -2.12 -4.51 30.12
CA ILE A 177 -2.37 -5.23 28.86
C ILE A 177 -3.62 -6.09 29.01
N GLU A 178 -4.56 -5.95 28.08
CA GLU A 178 -5.79 -6.74 27.99
C GLU A 178 -5.97 -7.27 26.57
N GLY A 179 -5.70 -8.57 26.36
CA GLY A 179 -5.66 -9.13 25.02
C GLY A 179 -4.54 -8.50 24.19
N ASN A 180 -4.90 -7.93 23.03
CA ASN A 180 -3.99 -7.18 22.18
C ASN A 180 -3.98 -5.67 22.48
N ASN A 181 -4.80 -5.21 23.43
CA ASN A 181 -4.91 -3.80 23.78
C ASN A 181 -4.04 -3.45 24.99
N ALA A 182 -3.69 -2.18 25.11
CA ALA A 182 -2.90 -1.68 26.22
C ALA A 182 -3.43 -0.33 26.70
N SER A 183 -3.32 -0.04 27.99
CA SER A 183 -3.71 1.26 28.54
C SER A 183 -2.74 1.75 29.61
N LYS A 184 -2.62 3.06 29.75
CA LYS A 184 -1.81 3.68 30.81
C LYS A 184 -2.36 5.04 31.19
N SER A 185 -2.48 5.30 32.49
CA SER A 185 -2.94 6.58 33.01
C SER A 185 -1.81 7.61 33.12
N ASN A 186 -2.19 8.90 33.16
CA ASN A 186 -1.30 10.05 33.36
C ASN A 186 -0.19 10.13 32.31
N MET A 187 -0.57 10.11 31.04
CA MET A 187 0.36 10.18 29.91
C MET A 187 0.55 11.62 29.45
N SER A 188 1.68 11.92 28.82
CA SER A 188 1.92 13.24 28.24
C SER A 188 2.13 13.14 26.73
N LEU A 189 1.53 14.10 26.02
CA LEU A 189 1.68 14.29 24.58
C LEU A 189 1.93 15.77 24.31
N SER A 190 3.06 16.08 23.65
CA SER A 190 3.43 17.46 23.28
C SER A 190 3.37 18.47 24.45
N GLY A 191 3.72 18.03 25.66
CA GLY A 191 3.71 18.85 26.87
C GLY A 191 2.34 19.03 27.54
N LYS A 192 1.26 18.46 26.98
CA LYS A 192 -0.05 18.33 27.65
C LYS A 192 -0.12 17.00 28.39
N THR A 193 -0.77 16.98 29.56
CA THR A 193 -1.07 15.75 30.30
C THR A 193 -2.49 15.29 29.99
N TYR A 194 -2.65 13.99 29.77
CA TYR A 194 -3.90 13.31 29.47
C TYR A 194 -4.21 12.29 30.57
N GLN A 195 -5.50 12.02 30.79
CA GLN A 195 -5.95 11.12 31.85
C GLN A 195 -5.53 9.68 31.55
N SER A 196 -5.77 9.21 30.33
CA SER A 196 -5.28 7.93 29.82
C SER A 196 -4.73 8.02 28.41
N LEU A 197 -3.90 7.05 28.08
CA LEU A 197 -3.67 6.59 26.73
C LEU A 197 -4.22 5.17 26.63
N ASP A 198 -5.09 4.95 25.66
CA ASP A 198 -5.60 3.64 25.28
C ASP A 198 -5.05 3.27 23.90
N ILE A 199 -4.51 2.06 23.79
CA ILE A 199 -3.89 1.51 22.59
C ILE A 199 -4.74 0.31 22.14
N GLN A 200 -5.27 0.39 20.93
CA GLN A 200 -6.05 -0.66 20.31
C GLN A 200 -5.27 -1.24 19.13
N VAL A 201 -5.18 -2.57 19.07
CA VAL A 201 -4.45 -3.29 18.01
C VAL A 201 -5.43 -4.18 17.26
N GLU A 202 -5.64 -3.87 15.99
CA GLU A 202 -6.61 -4.54 15.12
C GLU A 202 -5.91 -5.30 14.00
N ASP A 203 -6.35 -6.54 13.79
CA ASP A 203 -5.95 -7.36 12.64
C ASP A 203 -6.60 -6.78 11.37
N ASN A 204 -5.78 -6.48 10.36
CA ASN A 204 -6.23 -5.98 9.06
C ASN A 204 -5.93 -6.95 7.91
N GLY A 205 -5.38 -8.14 8.20
CA GLY A 205 -4.96 -9.09 7.18
C GLY A 205 -3.76 -9.92 7.59
N THR A 206 -3.26 -10.71 6.66
CA THR A 206 -2.10 -11.57 6.94
C THR A 206 -0.87 -10.72 7.20
N ASN A 207 -0.40 -10.70 8.46
CA ASN A 207 0.72 -9.89 8.93
C ASN A 207 0.53 -8.37 8.77
N GLU A 208 -0.72 -7.91 8.76
CA GLU A 208 -1.09 -6.49 8.67
C GLU A 208 -1.88 -6.07 9.89
N TRP A 209 -1.49 -4.93 10.46
CA TRP A 209 -2.06 -4.48 11.74
C TRP A 209 -2.26 -2.99 11.75
N MET A 210 -3.40 -2.58 12.29
CA MET A 210 -3.69 -1.22 12.67
C MET A 210 -3.42 -1.06 14.16
N ILE A 211 -2.72 -0.01 14.55
CA ILE A 211 -2.45 0.36 15.94
C ILE A 211 -2.94 1.78 16.16
N ASP A 212 -4.02 1.88 16.91
CA ASP A 212 -4.66 3.13 17.29
C ASP A 212 -4.24 3.54 18.69
N PHE A 213 -3.92 4.82 18.84
CA PHE A 213 -3.60 5.44 20.12
C PHE A 213 -4.61 6.54 20.37
N ASN A 214 -5.33 6.43 21.47
CA ASN A 214 -6.37 7.35 21.89
C ASN A 214 -5.96 7.99 23.22
N TYR A 215 -5.55 9.25 23.18
CA TYR A 215 -5.34 10.04 24.39
C TYR A 215 -6.68 10.65 24.83
N SER A 216 -7.10 10.36 26.06
CA SER A 216 -8.35 10.87 26.63
C SER A 216 -8.11 12.07 27.54
N ASP A 217 -8.89 13.13 27.33
CA ASP A 217 -9.07 14.21 28.29
C ASP A 217 -10.15 13.81 29.31
N GLU A 218 -10.15 14.44 30.50
CA GLU A 218 -11.19 14.25 31.52
C GLU A 218 -12.63 14.49 31.01
#